data_AF-A0A933GEU5-F1
#
_entry.id   AF-A0A933GEU5-F1
#
_cell.length_a   1.000
_cell.length_b   1.000
_cell.length_c   1.000
_cell.angle_alpha   90.00
_cell.angle_beta   90.00
_cell.angle_gamma   90.00
#
_symmetry.space_group_name_H-M   'P 1'
#
loop_
_entity.id
_entity.type
_entity.pdbx_description
1 polymer ?
#
loop_
_entity_poly.entity_id
_entity_poly.type
_entity_poly.pdbx_seq_one_letter_code
_entity_poly.pdbx_strand_id
1 'polypeptide(L)'
;MTETLQNLYLGFSVALTPSVLFYAFTGCVIGTLVGMLPGVGPLAGISLLLPATFGLSATTAIVLLAGIYYGAMYGGSTTSILMRIPGEAASVMTCIDGYEMTKQGRAGPALTIAAIGSYVAGTLSVVGLMFLAPPLASFALRFGPPEYSALLVLGLLVLAYMSSGSMPKALAMAALGLLLGMIGIDTMTGFFRFHYGLVELGDGIGVVPVAVGLFGISEILLTAGQATPPAVHKPRLRELLPSRQEWRDSARPIGRGTVLGFLIGIIPGSAHIISSFVSYAMERRLSR
;
A
#
# COMPACT_ATOMS: atom_id res chain seq x y z
N MET A 1 14.27 26.04 7.59
CA MET A 1 15.26 24.97 7.85
C MET A 1 15.30 24.59 9.33
N THR A 2 15.40 25.56 10.25
CA THR A 2 15.28 25.33 11.71
C THR A 2 13.97 24.67 12.13
N GLU A 3 12.83 25.13 11.59
CA GLU A 3 11.52 24.55 11.85
C GLU A 3 11.43 23.08 11.39
N THR A 4 11.98 22.76 10.21
CA THR A 4 12.06 21.38 9.71
C THR A 4 12.88 20.48 10.63
N LEU A 5 14.01 20.98 11.16
CA LEU A 5 14.84 20.23 12.10
C LEU A 5 14.15 20.01 13.45
N GLN A 6 13.38 20.99 13.93
CA GLN A 6 12.56 20.85 15.14
C GLN A 6 11.45 19.82 14.97
N ASN A 7 10.75 19.84 13.83
CA ASN A 7 9.73 18.85 13.48
C ASN A 7 10.32 17.44 13.37
N LEU A 8 11.51 17.31 12.79
CA LEU A 8 12.23 16.04 12.73
C LEU A 8 12.61 15.52 14.12
N TYR A 9 13.14 16.40 14.98
CA TYR A 9 13.48 16.03 16.36
C TYR A 9 12.25 15.52 17.13
N LEU A 10 11.13 16.24 17.04
CA LEU A 10 9.88 15.83 17.65
C LEU A 10 9.39 14.50 17.07
N GLY A 11 9.41 14.35 15.74
CA GLY A 11 9.03 13.12 15.05
C GLY A 11 9.84 11.90 15.52
N PHE A 12 11.17 12.02 15.58
CA PHE A 12 12.03 10.93 16.07
C PHE A 12 11.84 10.64 17.56
N SER A 13 11.57 11.67 18.38
CA SER A 13 11.28 11.45 19.81
C SER A 13 10.05 10.57 20.04
N VAL A 14 9.03 10.71 19.18
CA VAL A 14 7.82 9.88 19.22
C VAL A 14 8.08 8.53 18.56
N ALA A 15 8.66 8.52 17.35
CA ALA A 15 8.85 7.31 16.54
C ALA A 15 9.77 6.27 17.20
N LEU A 16 10.78 6.71 17.96
CA LEU A 16 11.72 5.84 18.67
C LEU A 16 11.21 5.38 20.03
N THR A 17 10.00 5.78 20.44
CA THR A 17 9.40 5.29 21.68
C THR A 17 9.15 3.78 21.57
N PRO A 18 9.45 2.96 22.59
CA PRO A 18 9.33 1.50 22.52
C PRO A 18 7.94 1.00 22.09
N SER A 19 6.87 1.68 22.51
CA SER A 19 5.50 1.36 22.10
C SER A 19 5.30 1.51 20.59
N VAL A 20 5.75 2.63 20.01
CA VAL A 20 5.61 2.90 18.57
C VAL A 20 6.46 1.92 17.76
N LEU A 21 7.68 1.62 18.20
CA LEU A 21 8.53 0.62 17.56
C LEU A 21 7.93 -0.79 17.61
N PHE A 22 7.30 -1.17 18.72
CA PHE A 22 6.59 -2.44 18.83
C PHE A 22 5.47 -2.53 17.79
N TYR A 23 4.61 -1.52 17.70
CA TYR A 23 3.54 -1.51 16.69
C TYR A 23 4.08 -1.42 15.26
N ALA A 24 5.17 -0.70 15.01
CA ALA A 24 5.85 -0.70 13.71
C ALA A 24 6.33 -2.11 13.33
N PHE A 25 6.99 -2.80 14.25
CA PHE A 25 7.48 -4.16 14.06
C PHE A 25 6.32 -5.14 13.83
N THR A 26 5.32 -5.13 14.69
CA THR A 26 4.12 -5.98 14.56
C THR A 26 3.40 -5.71 13.25
N GLY A 27 3.26 -4.44 12.86
CA GLY A 27 2.67 -4.05 11.59
C GLY A 27 3.43 -4.61 10.40
N CYS A 28 4.76 -4.47 10.39
CA CYS A 28 5.62 -5.04 9.34
C CYS A 28 5.49 -6.57 9.27
N VAL A 29 5.52 -7.26 10.41
CA VAL A 29 5.39 -8.73 10.46
C VAL A 29 4.05 -9.18 9.92
N ILE A 30 2.95 -8.63 10.45
CA ILE A 30 1.60 -8.98 10.00
C ILE A 30 1.42 -8.62 8.52
N GLY A 31 1.88 -7.43 8.11
CA GLY A 31 1.87 -6.99 6.73
C GLY A 31 2.57 -7.99 5.81
N THR A 32 3.79 -8.42 6.16
CA THR A 32 4.52 -9.41 5.36
C THR A 32 3.80 -10.75 5.29
N LEU A 33 3.22 -11.22 6.39
CA LEU A 33 2.40 -12.44 6.38
C LEU A 33 1.20 -12.31 5.46
N VAL A 34 0.47 -11.20 5.53
CA VAL A 34 -0.69 -10.92 4.67
C VAL A 34 -0.28 -10.80 3.21
N GLY A 35 0.79 -10.07 2.89
CA GLY A 35 1.27 -9.94 1.52
C GLY A 35 1.77 -11.25 0.91
N MET A 36 2.15 -12.23 1.74
CA MET A 36 2.49 -13.57 1.28
C MET A 36 1.27 -14.43 0.95
N LEU A 37 0.05 -14.00 1.28
CA LEU A 37 -1.17 -14.70 0.90
C LEU A 37 -1.51 -14.37 -0.56
N PRO A 38 -1.60 -15.38 -1.45
CA PRO A 38 -2.05 -15.19 -2.83
C PRO A 38 -3.39 -14.47 -2.89
N GLY A 39 -3.51 -13.46 -3.77
CA GLY A 39 -4.76 -12.73 -3.97
C GLY A 39 -5.05 -11.62 -2.95
N VAL A 40 -4.36 -11.61 -1.80
CA VAL A 40 -4.57 -10.61 -0.75
C VAL A 40 -3.61 -9.43 -0.91
N GLY A 41 -4.11 -8.34 -1.47
CA GLY A 41 -3.36 -7.09 -1.61
C GLY A 41 -3.21 -6.31 -0.29
N PRO A 42 -2.31 -5.31 -0.22
CA PRO A 42 -2.11 -4.47 0.97
C PRO A 42 -3.39 -3.74 1.41
N LEU A 43 -4.24 -3.35 0.46
CA LEU A 43 -5.49 -2.67 0.75
C LEU A 43 -6.46 -3.56 1.54
N ALA A 44 -6.54 -4.85 1.21
CA ALA A 44 -7.32 -5.83 1.97
C ALA A 44 -6.73 -6.01 3.38
N GLY A 45 -5.39 -6.13 3.49
CA GLY A 45 -4.70 -6.24 4.78
C GLY A 45 -4.96 -5.04 5.71
N ILE A 46 -4.84 -3.82 5.19
CA ILE A 46 -5.16 -2.59 5.94
C ILE A 46 -6.63 -2.59 6.34
N SER A 47 -7.54 -2.91 5.42
CA SER A 47 -8.99 -2.88 5.69
C SER A 47 -9.39 -3.86 6.79
N LEU A 48 -8.79 -5.06 6.81
CA LEU A 48 -9.04 -6.09 7.81
C LEU A 48 -8.47 -5.73 9.19
N LEU A 49 -7.37 -4.97 9.24
CA LEU A 49 -6.65 -4.64 10.47
C LEU A 49 -6.93 -3.22 11.00
N LEU A 50 -7.57 -2.37 10.19
CA LEU A 50 -8.07 -1.06 10.61
C LEU A 50 -8.89 -1.11 11.92
N PRO A 51 -9.80 -2.09 12.15
CA PRO A 51 -10.55 -2.18 13.40
C PRO A 51 -9.64 -2.31 14.63
N ALA A 52 -8.51 -3.01 14.51
CA ALA A 52 -7.56 -3.20 15.59
C ALA A 52 -6.85 -1.89 16.00
N THR A 53 -6.99 -0.82 15.20
CA THR A 53 -6.38 0.48 15.49
C THR A 53 -7.25 1.42 16.32
N PHE A 54 -8.55 1.15 16.51
CA PHE A 54 -9.48 2.11 17.11
C PHE A 54 -9.23 2.40 18.60
N GLY A 55 -8.54 1.50 19.30
CA GLY A 55 -8.08 1.74 20.68
C GLY A 55 -6.71 2.42 20.79
N LEU A 56 -6.05 2.72 19.66
CA LEU A 56 -4.70 3.26 19.63
C LEU A 56 -4.70 4.78 19.43
N SER A 57 -3.61 5.43 19.87
CA SER A 57 -3.38 6.82 19.49
C SER A 57 -3.25 6.96 17.97
N ALA A 58 -3.66 8.10 17.41
CA ALA A 58 -3.60 8.35 15.97
C ALA A 58 -2.19 8.10 15.39
N THR A 59 -1.14 8.51 16.09
CA THR A 59 0.25 8.27 15.68
C THR A 59 0.56 6.77 15.62
N THR A 60 0.22 6.02 16.67
CA THR A 60 0.47 4.57 16.73
C THR A 60 -0.34 3.82 15.68
N ALA A 61 -1.59 4.20 15.47
CA ALA A 61 -2.46 3.64 14.43
C ALA A 61 -1.86 3.83 13.03
N ILE A 62 -1.44 5.06 12.70
CA ILE A 62 -0.82 5.36 11.39
C ILE A 62 0.47 4.55 11.21
N VAL A 63 1.31 4.44 12.23
CA VAL A 63 2.56 3.66 12.17
C VAL A 63 2.27 2.18 11.96
N LEU A 64 1.29 1.61 12.66
CA LEU A 64 0.87 0.22 12.49
C LEU A 64 0.38 -0.06 11.07
N LEU A 65 -0.54 0.78 10.56
CA LEU A 65 -1.10 0.66 9.21
C LEU A 65 -0.03 0.86 8.13
N ALA A 66 0.90 1.79 8.32
CA ALA A 66 2.05 1.96 7.43
C ALA A 66 2.94 0.71 7.43
N GLY A 67 3.22 0.14 8.60
CA GLY A 67 3.95 -1.13 8.73
C GLY A 67 3.25 -2.26 7.96
N ILE A 68 1.93 -2.38 8.10
CA ILE A 68 1.12 -3.36 7.36
C ILE A 68 1.25 -3.12 5.84
N TYR A 69 1.12 -1.87 5.39
CA TYR A 69 1.23 -1.51 3.97
C TYR A 69 2.59 -1.90 3.37
N TYR A 70 3.68 -1.42 3.98
CA TYR A 70 5.04 -1.70 3.52
C TYR A 70 5.37 -3.19 3.61
N GLY A 71 4.97 -3.84 4.73
CA GLY A 71 5.13 -5.27 4.93
C GLY A 71 4.41 -6.08 3.86
N ALA A 72 3.16 -5.73 3.52
CA ALA A 72 2.36 -6.43 2.51
C ALA A 72 2.89 -6.21 1.10
N MET A 73 3.35 -5.00 0.76
CA MET A 73 4.00 -4.74 -0.52
C MET A 73 5.27 -5.58 -0.69
N TYR A 74 6.06 -5.70 0.38
CA TYR A 74 7.23 -6.57 0.38
C TYR A 74 6.87 -8.06 0.30
N GLY A 75 5.92 -8.53 1.12
CA GLY A 75 5.43 -9.91 1.10
C GLY A 75 4.90 -10.33 -0.28
N GLY A 76 4.15 -9.44 -0.94
CA GLY A 76 3.62 -9.66 -2.28
C GLY A 76 4.69 -9.78 -3.36
N SER A 77 5.85 -9.12 -3.18
CA SER A 77 6.99 -9.31 -4.09
C SER A 77 7.61 -10.71 -3.94
N THR A 78 7.60 -11.27 -2.73
CA THR A 78 8.15 -12.61 -2.45
C THR A 78 7.34 -13.70 -3.15
N THR A 79 6.01 -13.62 -3.07
CA THR A 79 5.10 -14.56 -3.76
C THR A 79 5.14 -14.41 -5.28
N SER A 80 5.22 -13.19 -5.78
CA SER A 80 5.47 -12.91 -7.20
C SER A 80 6.74 -13.57 -7.73
N ILE A 81 7.86 -13.39 -7.02
CA ILE A 81 9.19 -13.87 -7.45
C ILE A 81 9.26 -15.40 -7.37
N LEU A 82 8.75 -16.00 -6.30
CA LEU A 82 8.91 -17.43 -6.05
C LEU A 82 7.86 -18.31 -6.72
N MET A 83 6.62 -17.82 -6.84
CA MET A 83 5.47 -18.65 -7.20
C MET A 83 4.70 -18.15 -8.43
N ARG A 84 5.13 -17.05 -9.06
CA ARG A 84 4.43 -16.40 -10.19
C ARG A 84 2.97 -16.01 -9.86
N ILE A 85 2.70 -15.70 -8.59
CA ILE A 85 1.36 -15.32 -8.14
C ILE A 85 1.44 -13.92 -7.53
N PRO A 86 1.17 -12.87 -8.31
CA PRO A 86 1.18 -11.51 -7.81
C PRO A 86 -0.02 -11.27 -6.89
N GLY A 87 0.22 -10.76 -5.69
CA GLY A 87 -0.83 -10.35 -4.75
C GLY A 87 -1.48 -8.99 -5.08
N GLU A 88 -0.84 -8.19 -5.94
CA GLU A 88 -1.34 -6.86 -6.36
C GLU A 88 -0.83 -6.53 -7.77
N ALA A 89 -1.51 -5.63 -8.47
CA ALA A 89 -1.16 -5.26 -9.84
C ALA A 89 0.27 -4.69 -9.97
N ALA A 90 0.74 -3.94 -8.98
CA ALA A 90 2.11 -3.39 -8.97
C ALA A 90 3.18 -4.50 -8.93
N SER A 91 2.88 -5.65 -8.31
CA SER A 91 3.81 -6.79 -8.17
C SER A 91 3.90 -7.66 -9.42
N VAL A 92 3.06 -7.40 -10.44
CA VAL A 92 3.11 -8.10 -11.73
C VAL A 92 4.43 -7.81 -12.44
N MET A 93 4.91 -6.56 -12.43
CA MET A 93 6.19 -6.21 -13.06
C MET A 93 7.36 -6.96 -12.41
N THR A 94 7.37 -7.06 -11.07
CA THR A 94 8.36 -7.85 -10.32
C THR A 94 8.26 -9.34 -10.62
N CYS A 95 7.04 -9.85 -10.83
CA CYS A 95 6.79 -11.25 -11.15
C CYS A 95 7.42 -11.67 -12.48
N ILE A 96 7.42 -10.81 -13.50
CA ILE A 96 7.88 -11.16 -14.85
C ILE A 96 9.33 -11.62 -14.83
N ASP A 97 10.26 -10.77 -14.39
CA ASP A 97 11.69 -11.12 -14.39
C ASP A 97 12.07 -11.95 -13.15
N GLY A 98 11.47 -11.66 -12.00
CA GLY A 98 11.77 -12.35 -10.75
C GLY A 98 11.46 -13.85 -10.81
N TYR A 99 10.34 -14.23 -11.43
CA TYR A 99 9.99 -15.64 -11.58
C TYR A 99 10.87 -16.36 -12.62
N GLU A 100 11.29 -15.69 -13.69
CA GLU A 100 12.27 -16.27 -14.62
C GLU A 100 13.62 -16.53 -13.92
N MET A 101 14.08 -15.60 -13.07
CA MET A 101 15.28 -15.81 -12.26
C MET A 101 15.11 -16.98 -11.28
N THR A 102 13.94 -17.13 -10.65
CA THR A 102 13.62 -18.29 -9.80
C THR A 102 13.71 -19.60 -10.57
N LYS A 103 13.16 -19.67 -11.80
CA LYS A 103 13.24 -20.87 -12.65
C LYS A 103 14.67 -21.25 -13.03
N GLN A 104 15.59 -20.29 -13.05
CA GLN A 104 17.03 -20.50 -13.28
C GLN A 104 17.79 -20.86 -11.99
N GLY A 105 17.11 -21.10 -10.86
CA GLY A 105 17.73 -21.35 -9.56
C GLY A 105 18.30 -20.10 -8.89
N ARG A 106 17.95 -18.90 -9.40
CA ARG A 106 18.43 -17.59 -8.94
C ARG A 106 17.34 -16.79 -8.22
N ALA A 107 16.53 -17.49 -7.44
CA ALA A 107 15.49 -16.87 -6.61
C ALA A 107 16.08 -15.90 -5.57
N GLY A 108 17.22 -16.27 -4.98
CA GLY A 108 17.83 -15.50 -3.91
C GLY A 108 18.30 -14.10 -4.31
N PRO A 109 19.07 -13.93 -5.41
CA PRO A 109 19.46 -12.62 -5.89
C PRO A 109 18.25 -11.75 -6.27
N ALA A 110 17.21 -12.34 -6.88
CA ALA A 110 15.99 -11.62 -7.24
C ALA A 110 15.28 -11.05 -6.01
N LEU A 111 15.10 -11.85 -4.95
CA LEU A 111 14.53 -11.40 -3.67
C LEU A 111 15.36 -10.28 -3.04
N THR A 112 16.69 -10.43 -3.02
CA THR A 112 17.58 -9.45 -2.39
C THR A 112 17.60 -8.11 -3.14
N ILE A 113 17.64 -8.14 -4.48
CA ILE A 113 17.59 -6.92 -5.30
C ILE A 113 16.24 -6.22 -5.11
N ALA A 114 15.13 -6.96 -5.09
CA ALA A 114 13.80 -6.40 -4.83
C ALA A 114 13.71 -5.77 -3.43
N ALA A 115 14.21 -6.47 -2.40
CA ALA A 115 14.22 -6.00 -1.01
C ALA A 115 15.03 -4.70 -0.85
N ILE A 116 16.28 -4.71 -1.32
CA ILE A 116 17.18 -3.58 -1.13
C ILE A 116 16.80 -2.41 -2.03
N GLY A 117 16.37 -2.68 -3.26
CA GLY A 117 15.83 -1.65 -4.16
C GLY A 117 14.64 -0.94 -3.52
N SER A 118 13.69 -1.69 -2.95
CA SER A 118 12.51 -1.13 -2.27
C SER A 118 12.89 -0.37 -1.00
N TYR A 119 13.84 -0.88 -0.22
CA TYR A 119 14.34 -0.20 0.98
C TYR A 119 15.00 1.14 0.66
N VAL A 120 15.88 1.18 -0.34
CA VAL A 120 16.56 2.40 -0.78
C VAL A 120 15.56 3.40 -1.36
N ALA A 121 14.68 2.95 -2.26
CA ALA A 121 13.68 3.80 -2.87
C ALA A 121 12.69 4.37 -1.84
N GLY A 122 12.20 3.53 -0.92
CA GLY A 122 11.30 3.93 0.15
C GLY A 122 11.96 4.92 1.11
N THR A 123 13.19 4.64 1.55
CA THR A 123 13.93 5.53 2.46
C THR A 123 14.17 6.90 1.81
N LEU A 124 14.67 6.93 0.56
CA LEU A 124 14.91 8.19 -0.14
C LEU A 124 13.61 8.95 -0.42
N SER A 125 12.52 8.25 -0.71
CA SER A 125 11.20 8.87 -0.92
C SER A 125 10.65 9.47 0.37
N VAL A 126 10.79 8.78 1.51
CA VAL A 126 10.39 9.30 2.82
C VAL A 126 11.22 10.52 3.20
N VAL A 127 12.54 10.49 2.98
CA VAL A 127 13.41 11.65 3.21
C VAL A 127 13.01 12.82 2.31
N GLY A 128 12.77 12.58 1.02
CA GLY A 128 12.27 13.61 0.10
C GLY A 128 10.93 14.20 0.56
N LEU A 129 10.02 13.34 1.02
CA LEU A 129 8.72 13.74 1.55
C LEU A 129 8.86 14.56 2.85
N MET A 130 9.83 14.28 3.73
CA MET A 130 10.06 15.09 4.95
C MET A 130 10.34 16.57 4.61
N PHE A 131 11.01 16.86 3.50
CA PHE A 131 11.25 18.23 3.05
C PHE A 131 10.04 18.84 2.33
N LEU A 132 9.26 18.03 1.62
CA LEU A 132 8.08 18.48 0.88
C LEU A 132 6.82 18.58 1.77
N ALA A 133 6.77 17.88 2.89
CA ALA A 133 5.60 17.80 3.75
C ALA A 133 5.20 19.15 4.36
N PRO A 134 6.10 20.00 4.89
CA PRO A 134 5.72 21.32 5.41
C PRO A 134 5.03 22.23 4.37
N PRO A 135 5.59 22.46 3.15
CA PRO A 135 4.90 23.28 2.16
C PRO A 135 3.58 22.63 1.70
N LEU A 136 3.53 21.31 1.53
CA LEU A 136 2.27 20.61 1.20
C LEU A 136 1.20 20.81 2.28
N ALA A 137 1.57 20.68 3.56
CA ALA A 137 0.65 20.90 4.68
C ALA A 137 0.15 22.34 4.73
N SER A 138 1.05 23.31 4.53
CA SER A 138 0.66 24.73 4.50
C SER A 138 -0.30 25.06 3.36
N PHE A 139 -0.18 24.37 2.22
CA PHE A 139 -1.09 24.51 1.08
C PHE A 139 -2.42 23.83 1.36
N ALA A 140 -2.41 22.63 1.93
CA ALA A 140 -3.61 21.89 2.30
C ALA A 140 -4.46 22.63 3.35
N LEU A 141 -3.84 23.33 4.31
CA LEU A 141 -4.54 24.14 5.30
C LEU A 141 -5.27 25.36 4.71
N ARG A 142 -4.97 25.75 3.46
CA ARG A 142 -5.67 26.84 2.76
C ARG A 142 -6.91 26.36 2.00
N PHE A 143 -7.15 25.06 1.94
CA PHE A 143 -8.28 24.51 1.22
C PHE A 143 -9.59 24.84 1.93
N GLY A 144 -10.54 25.39 1.18
CA GLY A 144 -11.91 25.58 1.61
C GLY A 144 -12.79 24.41 1.18
N PRO A 145 -14.11 24.50 1.47
CA PRO A 145 -15.06 23.48 1.07
C PRO A 145 -15.01 23.11 -0.43
N PRO A 146 -14.88 24.07 -1.38
CA PRO A 146 -14.79 23.73 -2.81
C PRO A 146 -13.55 22.90 -3.16
N GLU A 147 -12.38 23.26 -2.61
CA GLU A 147 -11.13 22.54 -2.84
C GLU A 147 -11.20 21.13 -2.26
N TYR A 148 -11.75 20.97 -1.05
CA TYR A 148 -12.00 19.66 -0.45
C TYR A 148 -12.95 18.82 -1.31
N SER A 149 -14.05 19.39 -1.79
CA SER A 149 -14.97 18.68 -2.71
C SER A 149 -14.28 18.27 -4.01
N ALA A 150 -13.52 19.17 -4.64
CA ALA A 150 -12.81 18.89 -5.88
C ALA A 150 -11.76 17.78 -5.70
N LEU A 151 -11.03 17.78 -4.59
CA LEU A 151 -10.04 16.74 -4.27
C LEU A 151 -10.67 15.38 -4.02
N LEU A 152 -11.80 15.34 -3.28
CA LEU A 152 -12.53 14.10 -3.05
C LEU A 152 -13.10 13.54 -4.36
N VAL A 153 -13.70 14.39 -5.21
CA VAL A 153 -14.20 14.00 -6.53
C VAL A 153 -13.06 13.52 -7.42
N LEU A 154 -11.94 14.24 -7.46
CA LEU A 154 -10.76 13.82 -8.22
C LEU A 154 -10.24 12.47 -7.73
N GLY A 155 -10.16 12.27 -6.40
CA GLY A 155 -9.76 11.00 -5.81
C GLY A 155 -10.67 9.85 -6.24
N LEU A 156 -11.99 10.07 -6.23
CA LEU A 156 -12.98 9.07 -6.69
C LEU A 156 -12.86 8.79 -8.19
N LEU A 157 -12.65 9.81 -9.02
CA LEU A 157 -12.46 9.65 -10.46
C LEU A 157 -11.17 8.88 -10.78
N VAL A 158 -10.08 9.19 -10.09
CA VAL A 158 -8.80 8.49 -10.23
C VAL A 158 -8.95 7.04 -9.79
N LEU A 159 -9.58 6.77 -8.63
CA LEU A 159 -9.90 5.42 -8.17
C LEU A 159 -10.77 4.65 -9.18
N ALA A 160 -11.78 5.29 -9.75
CA ALA A 160 -12.67 4.65 -10.71
C ALA A 160 -11.98 4.36 -12.05
N TYR A 161 -11.11 5.25 -12.52
CA TYR A 161 -10.31 5.06 -13.73
C TYR A 161 -9.31 3.91 -13.57
N MET A 162 -8.80 3.71 -12.36
CA MET A 162 -7.82 2.68 -12.04
C MET A 162 -8.38 1.30 -11.78
N SER A 163 -9.66 1.19 -11.43
CA SER A 163 -10.28 -0.10 -11.21
C SER A 163 -10.09 -0.94 -12.47
N SER A 164 -9.46 -2.10 -12.35
CA SER A 164 -9.14 -3.01 -13.46
C SER A 164 -10.39 -3.55 -14.19
N GLY A 165 -11.58 -3.23 -13.68
CA GLY A 165 -12.87 -3.52 -14.30
C GLY A 165 -13.44 -2.37 -15.14
N SER A 166 -14.74 -2.46 -15.44
CA SER A 166 -15.42 -1.43 -16.22
C SER A 166 -15.63 -0.16 -15.39
N MET A 167 -15.20 0.99 -15.93
CA MET A 167 -15.33 2.32 -15.30
C MET A 167 -16.76 2.62 -14.78
N PRO A 168 -17.86 2.30 -15.50
CA PRO A 168 -19.21 2.50 -14.97
C PRO A 168 -19.50 1.68 -13.70
N LYS A 169 -18.99 0.45 -13.59
CA LYS A 169 -19.13 -0.36 -12.37
C LYS A 169 -18.32 0.23 -11.22
N ALA A 170 -17.12 0.73 -11.48
CA ALA A 170 -16.30 1.36 -10.46
C ALA A 170 -16.96 2.62 -9.90
N LEU A 171 -17.49 3.49 -10.78
CA LEU A 171 -18.27 4.66 -10.38
C LEU A 171 -19.56 4.28 -9.66
N ALA A 172 -20.27 3.24 -10.10
CA ALA A 172 -21.47 2.76 -9.42
C ALA A 172 -21.15 2.23 -8.01
N MET A 173 -20.06 1.49 -7.84
CA MET A 173 -19.62 1.00 -6.51
C MET A 173 -19.12 2.14 -5.62
N ALA A 174 -18.46 3.15 -6.17
CA ALA A 174 -18.08 4.35 -5.43
C ALA A 174 -19.32 5.12 -4.96
N ALA A 175 -20.31 5.33 -5.83
CA ALA A 175 -21.58 5.96 -5.48
C ALA A 175 -22.34 5.15 -4.42
N LEU A 176 -22.36 3.81 -4.54
CA LEU A 176 -22.95 2.93 -3.53
C LEU A 176 -22.24 3.07 -2.18
N GLY A 177 -20.90 3.08 -2.16
CA GLY A 177 -20.12 3.28 -0.94
C GLY A 177 -20.40 4.63 -0.28
N LEU A 178 -20.52 5.71 -1.06
CA LEU A 178 -20.91 7.03 -0.56
C LEU A 178 -22.34 7.03 0.00
N LEU A 179 -23.29 6.38 -0.68
CA LEU A 179 -24.67 6.24 -0.18
C LEU A 179 -24.71 5.49 1.15
N LEU A 180 -23.96 4.40 1.28
CA LEU A 180 -23.85 3.65 2.53
C LEU A 180 -23.16 4.46 3.63
N GLY A 181 -22.15 5.24 3.29
CA GLY A 181 -21.44 6.11 4.23
C GLY A 181 -22.24 7.34 4.68
N MET A 182 -23.31 7.70 3.99
CA MET A 182 -24.23 8.77 4.42
C MET A 182 -25.25 8.31 5.47
N ILE A 183 -25.35 7.00 5.75
CA ILE A 183 -26.24 6.48 6.78
C ILE A 183 -25.66 6.82 8.16
N GLY A 184 -26.46 7.41 9.04
CA GLY A 184 -26.07 7.76 10.41
C GLY A 184 -26.23 9.24 10.73
N ILE A 185 -25.66 9.66 11.86
CA ILE A 185 -25.65 11.06 12.29
C ILE A 185 -24.64 11.88 11.48
N ASP A 186 -25.11 12.98 10.89
CA ASP A 186 -24.22 13.95 10.25
C ASP A 186 -23.40 14.70 11.31
N THR A 187 -22.08 14.58 11.26
CA THR A 187 -21.17 15.20 12.22
C THR A 187 -21.16 16.73 12.17
N MET A 188 -21.57 17.33 11.06
CA MET A 188 -21.62 18.78 10.88
C MET A 188 -22.94 19.38 11.37
N THR A 189 -24.06 18.70 11.13
CA THR A 189 -25.40 19.24 11.38
C THR A 189 -26.15 18.57 12.54
N GLY A 190 -25.71 17.39 12.98
CA GLY A 190 -26.34 16.60 14.03
C GLY A 190 -27.61 15.87 13.61
N PHE A 191 -28.04 15.98 12.34
CA PHE A 191 -29.24 15.31 11.85
C PHE A 191 -28.96 13.86 11.44
N PHE A 192 -29.90 12.97 11.75
CA PHE A 192 -29.88 11.59 11.28
C PHE A 192 -30.24 11.51 9.79
N ARG A 193 -29.37 10.87 9.01
CA ARG A 193 -29.57 10.61 7.58
C ARG A 193 -29.79 9.13 7.37
N PHE A 194 -30.85 8.76 6.65
CA PHE A 194 -31.12 7.38 6.22
C PHE A 194 -31.17 6.33 7.36
N HIS A 195 -31.49 6.71 8.59
CA HIS A 195 -31.60 5.76 9.73
C HIS A 195 -32.96 5.03 9.79
N TYR A 196 -33.98 5.52 9.08
CA TYR A 196 -35.31 4.90 8.93
C TYR A 196 -36.00 4.46 10.24
N GLY A 197 -35.71 5.13 11.37
CA GLY A 197 -36.29 4.79 12.68
C GLY A 197 -35.61 3.60 13.39
N LEU A 198 -34.56 3.02 12.80
CA LEU A 198 -33.72 2.01 13.44
C LEU A 198 -32.60 2.71 14.23
N VAL A 199 -32.54 2.46 15.54
CA VAL A 199 -31.59 3.11 16.45
C VAL A 199 -30.16 2.72 16.09
N GLU A 200 -29.95 1.47 15.69
CA GLU A 200 -28.65 0.91 15.30
C GLU A 200 -28.07 1.59 14.06
N LEU A 201 -28.92 2.08 13.15
CA LEU A 201 -28.49 2.85 11.98
C LEU A 201 -28.15 4.31 12.33
N GLY A 202 -28.44 4.76 13.56
CA GLY A 202 -28.07 6.08 14.04
C GLY A 202 -26.56 6.29 14.09
N ASP A 203 -25.80 5.24 14.45
CA ASP A 203 -24.33 5.23 14.45
C ASP A 203 -23.74 5.01 13.05
N GLY A 204 -24.60 4.78 12.05
CA GLY A 204 -24.23 4.52 10.67
C GLY A 204 -23.73 3.10 10.43
N ILE A 205 -23.29 2.83 9.21
CA ILE A 205 -22.71 1.52 8.88
C ILE A 205 -21.25 1.50 9.31
N GLY A 206 -20.94 0.66 10.30
CA GLY A 206 -19.58 0.47 10.77
C GLY A 206 -18.65 0.01 9.64
N VAL A 207 -17.54 0.72 9.45
CA VAL A 207 -16.49 0.37 8.47
C VAL A 207 -15.95 -1.04 8.74
N VAL A 208 -15.93 -1.49 10.00
CA VAL A 208 -15.44 -2.80 10.43
C VAL A 208 -16.28 -3.95 9.86
N PRO A 209 -17.61 -4.05 10.13
CA PRO A 209 -18.47 -5.04 9.47
C PRO A 209 -18.37 -5.05 7.96
N VAL A 210 -18.29 -3.87 7.32
CA VAL A 210 -18.18 -3.75 5.86
C VAL A 210 -16.86 -4.31 5.36
N ALA A 211 -15.75 -3.94 5.98
CA ALA A 211 -14.43 -4.44 5.60
C ALA A 211 -14.31 -5.96 5.81
N VAL A 212 -14.77 -6.48 6.95
CA VAL A 212 -14.75 -7.93 7.25
C VAL A 212 -15.67 -8.68 6.30
N GLY A 213 -16.86 -8.15 6.00
CA GLY A 213 -17.81 -8.75 5.07
C GLY A 213 -17.31 -8.75 3.63
N LEU A 214 -16.81 -7.61 3.14
CA LEU A 214 -16.36 -7.48 1.75
C LEU A 214 -15.02 -8.16 1.48
N PHE A 215 -14.03 -8.03 2.37
CA PHE A 215 -12.68 -8.57 2.14
C PHE A 215 -12.48 -9.92 2.85
N GLY A 216 -12.96 -10.08 4.08
CA GLY A 216 -12.77 -11.32 4.84
C GLY A 216 -13.55 -12.49 4.24
N ILE A 217 -14.85 -12.31 3.99
CA ILE A 217 -15.69 -13.38 3.44
C ILE A 217 -15.33 -13.68 1.97
N SER A 218 -15.05 -12.66 1.15
CA SER A 218 -14.68 -12.88 -0.25
C SER A 218 -13.40 -13.71 -0.37
N GLU A 219 -12.39 -13.46 0.46
CA GLU A 219 -11.17 -14.25 0.46
C GLU A 219 -11.40 -15.69 0.89
N ILE A 220 -12.24 -15.93 1.90
CA ILE A 220 -12.62 -17.29 2.30
C ILE A 220 -13.26 -18.03 1.12
N LEU A 221 -14.17 -17.37 0.39
CA LEU A 221 -14.85 -17.94 -0.76
C LEU A 221 -13.89 -18.19 -1.95
N LEU A 222 -12.95 -17.27 -2.20
CA LEU A 222 -11.94 -17.42 -3.26
C LEU A 222 -10.92 -18.53 -2.95
N THR A 223 -10.57 -18.68 -1.67
CA THR A 223 -9.59 -19.67 -1.21
C THR A 223 -10.19 -21.07 -1.08
N ALA A 224 -11.48 -21.19 -0.75
CA ALA A 224 -12.19 -22.46 -0.57
C ALA A 224 -12.14 -23.39 -1.81
N GLY A 225 -11.85 -22.86 -3.00
CA GLY A 225 -11.74 -23.63 -4.26
C GLY A 225 -10.31 -23.93 -4.73
N GLN A 226 -9.26 -23.46 -4.06
CA GLN A 226 -7.87 -23.64 -4.53
C GLN A 226 -7.25 -24.92 -3.95
N ALA A 227 -7.22 -25.99 -4.74
CA ALA A 227 -6.86 -27.35 -4.29
C ALA A 227 -5.35 -27.67 -4.31
N THR A 228 -4.48 -26.78 -4.77
CA THR A 228 -3.06 -27.12 -4.96
C THR A 228 -2.14 -25.96 -4.56
N PRO A 229 -1.36 -26.09 -3.47
CA PRO A 229 -0.31 -25.13 -3.19
C PRO A 229 0.74 -25.20 -4.32
N PRO A 230 1.21 -24.05 -4.84
CA PRO A 230 2.29 -24.01 -5.82
C PRO A 230 3.54 -24.70 -5.27
N ALA A 231 4.34 -25.30 -6.16
CA ALA A 231 5.63 -25.85 -5.76
C ALA A 231 6.54 -24.72 -5.24
N VAL A 232 6.73 -24.66 -3.92
CA VAL A 232 7.58 -23.65 -3.28
C VAL A 232 9.05 -24.05 -3.47
N HIS A 233 9.76 -23.33 -4.33
CA HIS A 233 11.21 -23.38 -4.34
C HIS A 233 11.71 -22.73 -3.04
N LYS A 234 12.38 -23.49 -2.18
CA LYS A 234 12.96 -23.00 -0.93
C LYS A 234 14.42 -22.60 -1.19
N PRO A 235 14.73 -21.32 -1.51
CA PRO A 235 16.10 -20.88 -1.69
C PRO A 235 16.89 -21.04 -0.38
N ARG A 236 18.16 -21.46 -0.47
CA ARG A 236 19.03 -21.53 0.72
C ARG A 236 19.53 -20.12 1.05
N LEU A 237 19.75 -19.82 2.34
CA LEU A 237 20.21 -18.50 2.80
C LEU A 237 21.53 -18.05 2.12
N ARG A 238 22.40 -19.01 1.75
CA ARG A 238 23.66 -18.78 1.03
C ARG A 238 23.48 -18.33 -0.43
N GLU A 239 22.33 -18.63 -1.03
CA GLU A 239 21.99 -18.30 -2.42
C GLU A 239 21.32 -16.92 -2.53
N LEU A 240 21.07 -16.25 -1.39
CA LEU A 240 20.42 -14.93 -1.37
C LEU A 240 21.32 -13.80 -1.90
N LEU A 241 22.65 -13.96 -1.86
CA LEU A 241 23.57 -12.88 -2.19
C LEU A 241 23.70 -12.69 -3.72
N PRO A 242 23.35 -11.51 -4.26
CA PRO A 242 23.64 -11.19 -5.64
C PRO A 242 25.15 -11.09 -5.89
N SER A 243 25.56 -11.44 -7.10
CA SER A 243 26.91 -11.19 -7.60
C SER A 243 27.21 -9.70 -7.67
N ARG A 244 28.51 -9.36 -7.67
CA ARG A 244 28.96 -7.96 -7.83
C ARG A 244 28.47 -7.32 -9.12
N GLN A 245 28.31 -8.13 -10.17
CA GLN A 245 27.82 -7.64 -11.46
C GLN A 245 26.33 -7.32 -11.38
N GLU A 246 25.51 -8.20 -10.80
CA GLU A 246 24.08 -7.92 -10.55
C GLU A 246 23.87 -6.66 -9.71
N TRP A 247 24.71 -6.42 -8.71
CA TRP A 247 24.68 -5.19 -7.93
C TRP A 247 24.93 -3.95 -8.78
N ARG A 248 25.98 -3.98 -9.60
CA ARG A 248 26.32 -2.87 -10.49
C ARG A 248 25.23 -2.60 -11.51
N ASP A 249 24.65 -3.67 -12.04
CA ASP A 249 23.62 -3.60 -13.06
C ASP A 249 22.27 -3.14 -12.47
N SER A 250 22.01 -3.42 -11.18
CA SER A 250 20.79 -3.00 -10.47
C SER A 250 20.84 -1.58 -9.91
N ALA A 251 22.03 -1.03 -9.61
CA ALA A 251 22.16 0.26 -8.96
C ALA A 251 21.55 1.43 -9.77
N ARG A 252 21.74 1.45 -11.09
CA ARG A 252 21.19 2.49 -11.97
C ARG A 252 19.65 2.38 -12.10
N PRO A 253 19.06 1.20 -12.35
CA PRO A 253 17.62 1.01 -12.29
C PRO A 253 17.00 1.43 -10.95
N ILE A 254 17.61 1.06 -9.81
CA ILE A 254 17.11 1.47 -8.49
C ILE A 254 17.07 3.00 -8.37
N GLY A 255 18.14 3.68 -8.78
CA GLY A 255 18.18 5.15 -8.74
C GLY A 255 17.11 5.81 -9.63
N ARG A 256 17.00 5.37 -10.90
CA ARG A 256 16.00 5.91 -11.83
C ARG A 256 14.57 5.61 -11.40
N GLY A 257 14.32 4.38 -10.95
CA GLY A 257 13.04 3.93 -10.40
C GLY A 257 12.65 4.70 -9.13
N THR A 258 13.62 5.05 -8.28
CA THR A 258 13.38 5.89 -7.10
C THR A 258 12.88 7.28 -7.50
N VAL A 259 13.53 7.93 -8.47
CA VAL A 259 13.13 9.28 -8.91
C VAL A 259 11.75 9.24 -9.57
N LEU A 260 11.51 8.31 -10.50
CA LEU A 260 10.20 8.16 -11.14
C LEU A 260 9.12 7.81 -10.13
N GLY A 261 9.41 6.86 -9.25
CA GLY A 261 8.50 6.40 -8.20
C GLY A 261 8.14 7.51 -7.22
N PHE A 262 9.10 8.36 -6.84
CA PHE A 262 8.83 9.52 -5.98
C PHE A 262 7.94 10.55 -6.68
N LEU A 263 8.27 10.93 -7.93
CA LEU A 263 7.51 11.95 -8.66
C LEU A 263 6.07 11.50 -8.98
N ILE A 264 5.91 10.26 -9.41
CA ILE A 264 4.58 9.68 -9.67
C ILE A 264 3.86 9.43 -8.33
N GLY A 265 4.58 8.99 -7.30
CA GLY A 265 4.09 8.65 -5.96
C GLY A 265 3.43 9.79 -5.21
N ILE A 266 3.82 11.05 -5.49
CA ILE A 266 3.18 12.23 -4.92
C ILE A 266 1.74 12.41 -5.45
N ILE A 267 1.44 11.86 -6.64
CA ILE A 267 0.12 11.98 -7.25
C ILE A 267 -0.84 11.02 -6.53
N PRO A 268 -2.03 11.49 -6.09
CA PRO A 268 -3.01 10.61 -5.46
C PRO A 268 -3.52 9.53 -6.43
N GLY A 269 -3.83 8.34 -5.91
CA GLY A 269 -4.34 7.19 -6.68
C GLY A 269 -3.41 5.98 -6.70
N SER A 270 -3.38 5.25 -7.82
CA SER A 270 -2.56 4.05 -8.07
C SER A 270 -1.16 4.42 -8.51
N ALA A 271 -0.63 5.49 -7.94
CA ALA A 271 0.70 5.96 -8.29
C ALA A 271 1.73 4.83 -8.20
N HIS A 272 1.57 3.90 -7.25
CA HIS A 272 2.39 2.69 -7.11
C HIS A 272 2.28 1.69 -8.28
N ILE A 273 1.09 1.51 -8.89
CA ILE A 273 0.93 0.67 -10.09
C ILE A 273 1.57 1.36 -11.29
N ILE A 274 1.22 2.63 -11.51
CA ILE A 274 1.73 3.41 -12.64
C ILE A 274 3.24 3.52 -12.56
N SER A 275 3.81 3.80 -11.38
CA SER A 275 5.25 3.89 -11.18
C SER A 275 5.95 2.58 -11.51
N SER A 276 5.40 1.44 -11.09
CA SER A 276 5.98 0.12 -11.40
C SER A 276 5.98 -0.17 -12.89
N PHE A 277 4.87 0.08 -13.59
CA PHE A 277 4.76 -0.14 -15.03
C PHE A 277 5.66 0.81 -15.84
N VAL A 278 5.68 2.10 -15.50
CA VAL A 278 6.51 3.10 -16.18
C VAL A 278 7.99 2.82 -15.93
N SER A 279 8.37 2.48 -14.69
CA SER A 279 9.74 2.07 -14.36
C SER A 279 10.15 0.85 -15.18
N TYR A 280 9.31 -0.18 -15.24
CA TYR A 280 9.59 -1.38 -16.03
C TYR A 280 9.70 -1.09 -17.54
N ALA A 281 8.77 -0.31 -18.11
CA ALA A 281 8.79 0.05 -19.53
C ALA A 281 10.04 0.86 -19.91
N MET A 282 10.46 1.80 -19.04
CA MET A 282 11.68 2.56 -19.24
C MET A 282 12.92 1.66 -19.17
N GLU A 283 13.02 0.78 -18.18
CA GLU A 283 14.15 -0.12 -18.03
C GLU A 283 14.23 -1.12 -19.19
N ARG A 284 13.10 -1.63 -19.67
CA ARG A 284 13.06 -2.48 -20.87
C ARG A 284 13.55 -1.76 -22.13
N ARG A 285 13.34 -0.45 -22.23
CA ARG A 285 13.83 0.37 -23.35
C ARG A 285 15.32 0.71 -23.24
N LEU A 286 15.84 0.81 -22.01
CA LEU A 286 17.23 1.15 -21.73
C LEU A 286 18.13 -0.08 -21.65
N SER A 287 17.55 -1.24 -21.32
CA SER A 287 18.21 -2.54 -21.37
C SER A 287 18.61 -2.84 -22.81
N ARG A 288 19.91 -3.04 -23.02
CA ARG A 288 20.53 -3.37 -24.30
C ARG A 288 21.12 -4.76 -24.24
#